data_AF-A0AAU0WP58-F1
#
_entry.id   AF-A0AAU0WP58-F1
#
_cell.length_a   1.000
_cell.length_b   1.000
_cell.length_c   1.000
_cell.angle_alpha   90.00
_cell.angle_beta   90.00
_cell.angle_gamma   90.00
#
_symmetry.space_group_name_H-M   'P 1'
#
loop_
_entity.id
_entity.type
_entity.pdbx_description
1 polymer ?
#
loop_
_entity_poly.entity_id
_entity_poly.type
_entity_poly.pdbx_seq_one_letter_code
_entity_poly.pdbx_strand_id
1 'polypeptide(L)'
;MDLRIDATGLPGRSCPAPADSGLSGYRDIHVGVQRRNRPTELLGPQPGDAASATWTLPCTASLSATGVDFRGPYVQGGPGGRFVYLSWVTVDSEGAFVMFRRAKLMLDAVPGAVAEAAARDGLLVGRVGLTDARGMPLCARVVPPAVVWSAGSGSRPRQPSASR
;
A
#
# COMPACT_ATOMS: atom_id res chain seq x y z
N MET A 1 -6.79 6.00 -13.47
CA MET A 1 -5.34 6.01 -13.17
C MET A 1 -5.05 4.79 -12.31
N ASP A 2 -3.79 4.44 -12.15
CA ASP A 2 -3.39 3.38 -11.23
C ASP A 2 -2.49 3.94 -10.13
N LEU A 3 -2.56 3.31 -8.96
CA LEU A 3 -1.59 3.47 -7.88
C LEU A 3 -0.80 2.16 -7.76
N ARG A 4 0.48 2.20 -8.09
CA ARG A 4 1.40 1.06 -7.91
C ARG A 4 2.22 1.24 -6.65
N ILE A 5 2.33 0.19 -5.85
CA ILE A 5 3.19 0.12 -4.68
C ILE A 5 4.27 -0.91 -4.99
N ASP A 6 5.52 -0.48 -5.02
CA ASP A 6 6.70 -1.33 -5.21
C ASP A 6 7.44 -1.42 -3.88
N ALA A 7 7.47 -2.62 -3.31
CA ALA A 7 7.95 -2.88 -1.96
C ALA A 7 9.16 -3.81 -1.94
N THR A 8 10.10 -3.54 -1.03
CA THR A 8 11.32 -4.33 -0.81
C THR A 8 11.63 -4.46 0.67
N GLY A 9 12.62 -5.28 1.04
CA GLY A 9 13.10 -5.40 2.41
C GLY A 9 11.99 -5.85 3.37
N LEU A 10 11.36 -6.99 3.06
CA LEU A 10 10.31 -7.56 3.90
C LEU A 10 10.92 -8.15 5.19
N PRO A 11 10.15 -8.19 6.31
CA PRO A 11 10.68 -8.46 7.65
C PRO A 11 10.96 -9.93 7.96
N GLY A 12 10.73 -10.84 7.00
CA GLY A 12 10.77 -12.28 7.21
C GLY A 12 9.43 -12.87 7.64
N ARG A 13 9.44 -14.18 7.90
CA ARG A 13 8.24 -15.00 8.19
C ARG A 13 7.86 -15.06 9.66
N SER A 14 8.65 -14.46 10.53
CA SER A 14 8.43 -14.43 11.96
C SER A 14 8.91 -13.12 12.58
N CYS A 15 8.25 -12.70 13.66
CA CYS A 15 8.71 -11.60 14.48
C CYS A 15 8.18 -11.72 15.93
N PRO A 16 8.85 -11.12 16.92
CA PRO A 16 8.37 -11.11 18.29
C PRO A 16 6.97 -10.50 18.42
N ALA A 17 6.14 -11.10 19.25
CA ALA A 17 4.86 -10.52 19.65
C ALA A 17 5.09 -9.57 20.84
N PRO A 18 4.16 -8.61 21.09
CA PRO A 18 4.19 -7.80 22.30
C PRO A 18 4.26 -8.69 23.56
N ALA A 19 5.06 -8.29 24.56
CA ALA A 19 5.32 -9.11 25.75
C ALA A 19 4.05 -9.43 26.55
N ASP A 20 3.04 -8.56 26.47
CA ASP A 20 1.73 -8.67 27.12
C ASP A 20 0.71 -9.51 26.32
N SER A 21 1.05 -9.98 25.12
CA SER A 21 0.12 -10.74 24.26
C SER A 21 -0.04 -12.22 24.66
N GLY A 22 0.85 -12.76 25.50
CA GLY A 22 0.90 -14.20 25.81
C GLY A 22 1.35 -15.08 24.63
N LEU A 23 1.67 -14.49 23.48
CA LEU A 23 2.17 -15.19 22.30
C LEU A 23 3.70 -15.24 22.30
N SER A 24 4.27 -16.38 21.91
CA SER A 24 5.72 -16.52 21.72
C SER A 24 6.27 -15.68 20.54
N GLY A 25 5.39 -15.26 19.62
CA GLY A 25 5.74 -14.54 18.41
C GLY A 25 4.70 -14.73 17.32
N TYR A 26 4.75 -13.87 16.30
CA TYR A 26 4.03 -14.07 15.05
C TYR A 26 4.86 -14.96 14.12
N ARG A 27 4.18 -15.86 13.42
CA ARG A 27 4.76 -16.77 12.42
C ARG A 27 3.84 -16.79 11.20
N ASP A 28 4.33 -17.34 10.10
CA ASP A 28 3.58 -17.38 8.86
C ASP A 28 3.13 -15.96 8.42
N ILE A 29 4.04 -15.00 8.58
CA ILE A 29 3.74 -13.59 8.30
C ILE A 29 3.59 -13.37 6.80
N HIS A 30 2.51 -12.69 6.43
CA HIS A 30 2.23 -12.19 5.09
C HIS A 30 1.88 -10.71 5.14
N VAL A 31 1.97 -10.05 3.98
CA VAL A 31 1.55 -8.66 3.78
C VAL A 31 0.67 -8.52 2.55
N GLY A 32 -0.38 -7.71 2.65
CA GLY A 32 -1.21 -7.36 1.50
C GLY A 32 -1.82 -5.97 1.64
N VAL A 33 -2.41 -5.48 0.54
CA VAL A 33 -3.12 -4.19 0.54
C VAL A 33 -4.56 -4.40 0.99
N GLN A 34 -4.95 -3.76 2.08
CA GLN A 34 -6.27 -3.94 2.66
C GLN A 34 -7.33 -3.12 1.92
N ARG A 35 -8.42 -3.78 1.51
CA ARG A 35 -9.55 -3.11 0.88
C ARG A 35 -10.30 -2.21 1.88
N ARG A 36 -10.83 -1.09 1.37
CA ARG A 36 -11.66 -0.17 2.16
C ARG A 36 -12.93 -0.86 2.63
N ASN A 37 -13.26 -0.67 3.91
CA ASN A 37 -14.43 -1.24 4.58
C ASN A 37 -14.50 -2.78 4.59
N ARG A 38 -13.42 -3.47 4.22
CA ARG A 38 -13.34 -4.94 4.17
C ARG A 38 -11.99 -5.40 4.75
N PRO A 39 -11.81 -5.43 6.08
CA PRO A 39 -10.51 -5.67 6.72
C PRO A 39 -9.86 -7.02 6.41
N THR A 40 -10.67 -8.03 6.09
CA THR A 40 -10.22 -9.39 5.74
C THR A 40 -9.90 -9.55 4.25
N GLU A 41 -10.29 -8.60 3.41
CA GLU A 41 -10.00 -8.64 1.97
C GLU A 41 -8.65 -7.96 1.70
N LEU A 42 -7.63 -8.78 1.47
CA LEU A 42 -6.29 -8.35 1.09
C LEU A 42 -6.06 -8.58 -0.40
N LEU A 43 -5.60 -7.54 -1.10
CA LEU A 43 -5.13 -7.68 -2.47
C LEU A 43 -3.70 -8.27 -2.46
N GLY A 44 -3.53 -9.36 -3.20
CA GLY A 44 -2.25 -10.02 -3.46
C GLY A 44 -1.37 -10.23 -2.23
N PRO A 45 -1.80 -10.99 -1.21
CA PRO A 45 -0.94 -11.32 -0.07
C PRO A 45 0.40 -11.89 -0.52
N GLN A 46 1.50 -11.39 0.03
CA GLN A 46 2.86 -11.85 -0.24
C GLN A 46 3.50 -12.40 1.04
N PRO A 47 4.25 -13.50 0.96
CA PRO A 47 5.04 -14.00 2.09
C PRO A 47 6.01 -12.94 2.60
N GLY A 48 6.19 -12.88 3.92
CA GLY A 48 7.08 -11.92 4.57
C GLY A 48 8.57 -12.08 4.25
N ASP A 49 8.98 -13.15 3.57
CA ASP A 49 10.35 -13.39 3.07
C ASP A 49 10.48 -13.24 1.55
N ALA A 50 9.44 -12.79 0.84
CA ALA A 50 9.56 -12.49 -0.57
C ALA A 50 10.62 -11.40 -0.81
N ALA A 51 11.41 -11.53 -1.87
CA ALA A 51 12.45 -10.56 -2.21
C ALA A 51 11.88 -9.15 -2.49
N SER A 52 10.67 -9.10 -3.04
CA SER A 52 9.92 -7.88 -3.31
C SER A 52 8.43 -8.18 -3.42
N ALA A 53 7.61 -7.13 -3.39
CA ALA A 53 6.17 -7.21 -3.61
C ALA A 53 5.70 -6.01 -4.44
N THR A 54 4.79 -6.24 -5.40
CA THR A 54 4.18 -5.16 -6.17
C THR A 54 2.66 -5.32 -6.17
N TRP A 55 1.96 -4.22 -5.90
CA TRP A 55 0.50 -4.13 -6.00
C TRP A 55 0.10 -2.98 -6.90
N THR A 56 -0.84 -3.23 -7.82
CA THR A 56 -1.46 -2.18 -8.64
C THR A 56 -2.91 -2.04 -8.23
N LEU A 57 -3.30 -0.83 -7.84
CA LEU A 57 -4.61 -0.50 -7.30
C LEU A 57 -5.35 0.42 -8.28
N PRO A 58 -6.62 0.13 -8.63
CA PRO A 58 -7.42 1.07 -9.38
C PRO A 58 -7.61 2.35 -8.55
N CYS A 59 -7.33 3.49 -9.16
CA CYS A 59 -7.37 4.78 -8.49
C CYS A 59 -7.95 5.88 -9.40
N THR A 60 -8.52 6.90 -8.78
CA THR A 60 -8.91 8.14 -9.44
C THR A 60 -8.23 9.31 -8.75
N ALA A 61 -7.80 10.30 -9.53
CA ALA A 61 -7.30 11.57 -9.05
C ALA A 61 -8.27 12.67 -9.47
N SER A 62 -8.60 13.57 -8.55
CA SER A 62 -9.37 14.77 -8.84
C SER A 62 -8.60 15.98 -8.35
N LEU A 63 -8.40 16.97 -9.22
CA LEU A 63 -7.83 18.24 -8.81
C LEU A 63 -8.80 18.97 -7.87
N SER A 64 -8.25 19.59 -6.83
CA SER A 64 -8.98 20.40 -5.87
C SER A 64 -8.17 21.65 -5.52
N ALA A 65 -8.80 22.61 -4.85
CA ALA A 65 -8.13 23.84 -4.41
C ALA A 65 -6.93 23.60 -3.47
N THR A 66 -6.89 22.44 -2.81
CA THR A 66 -5.84 22.07 -1.84
C THR A 66 -4.86 21.03 -2.40
N GLY A 67 -4.92 20.71 -3.69
CA GLY A 67 -4.09 19.69 -4.35
C GLY A 67 -4.90 18.53 -4.94
N VAL A 68 -4.26 17.39 -5.16
CA VAL A 68 -4.90 16.21 -5.79
C VAL A 68 -5.55 15.33 -4.72
N ASP A 69 -6.87 15.10 -4.83
CA ASP A 69 -7.57 14.12 -4.01
C ASP A 69 -7.59 12.75 -4.70
N PHE A 70 -6.95 11.75 -4.08
CA PHE A 70 -6.92 10.37 -4.55
C PHE A 70 -8.08 9.57 -3.96
N ARG A 71 -8.72 8.75 -4.79
CA ARG A 71 -9.84 7.88 -4.40
C ARG A 71 -9.72 6.51 -5.05
N GLY A 72 -10.42 5.53 -4.49
CA GLY A 72 -10.43 4.16 -5.00
C GLY A 72 -10.87 3.16 -3.93
N PRO A 73 -11.07 1.88 -4.30
CA PRO A 73 -11.51 0.83 -3.38
C PRO A 73 -10.48 0.46 -2.32
N TYR A 74 -9.22 0.83 -2.50
CA TYR A 74 -8.13 0.60 -1.54
C TYR A 74 -7.64 1.89 -0.85
N VAL A 75 -8.20 3.04 -1.24
CA VAL A 75 -7.87 4.33 -0.63
C VAL A 75 -8.79 4.59 0.56
N GLN A 76 -8.17 4.79 1.72
CA GLN A 76 -8.80 5.01 3.01
C GLN A 76 -8.80 6.52 3.36
N GLY A 77 -9.50 6.87 4.44
CA GLY A 77 -9.54 8.24 4.96
C GLY A 77 -10.42 9.19 4.15
N GLY A 78 -10.52 10.45 4.62
CA GLY A 78 -11.22 11.55 3.93
C GLY A 78 -10.27 12.42 3.09
N PRO A 79 -10.79 13.46 2.42
CA PRO A 79 -9.95 14.47 1.76
C PRO A 79 -8.93 15.06 2.74
N GLY A 80 -7.69 15.31 2.30
CA GLY A 80 -6.59 15.81 3.16
C GLY A 80 -6.07 14.79 4.19
N GLY A 81 -6.49 13.52 4.07
CA GLY A 81 -6.08 12.45 4.98
C GLY A 81 -6.10 11.10 4.29
N ARG A 82 -5.87 11.07 2.97
CA ARG A 82 -5.91 9.86 2.15
C ARG A 82 -4.69 8.99 2.42
N PHE A 83 -4.92 7.67 2.51
CA PHE A 83 -3.84 6.69 2.67
C PHE A 83 -4.24 5.31 2.14
N VAL A 84 -3.27 4.43 1.97
CA VAL A 84 -3.48 3.00 1.70
C VAL A 84 -3.03 2.18 2.91
N TYR A 85 -3.76 1.12 3.25
CA TYR A 85 -3.34 0.19 4.30
C TYR A 85 -2.48 -0.93 3.73
N LEU A 86 -1.28 -1.10 4.29
CA LEU A 86 -0.53 -2.34 4.24
C LEU A 86 -0.81 -3.11 5.53
N SER A 87 -1.37 -4.31 5.40
CA SER A 87 -1.77 -5.13 6.55
C SER A 87 -0.87 -6.35 6.66
N TRP A 88 -0.27 -6.50 7.83
CA TRP A 88 0.49 -7.67 8.23
C TRP A 88 -0.44 -8.66 8.91
N VAL A 89 -0.41 -9.89 8.41
CA VAL A 89 -1.29 -10.97 8.86
C VAL A 89 -0.48 -12.22 9.14
N THR A 90 -0.95 -13.02 10.08
CA THR A 90 -0.59 -14.43 10.21
C THR A 90 -1.68 -15.28 9.57
N VAL A 91 -1.37 -16.55 9.30
CA VAL A 91 -2.35 -17.55 8.85
C VAL A 91 -2.66 -18.46 10.04
N ASP A 92 -3.94 -18.63 10.36
CA ASP A 92 -4.36 -19.57 11.41
C ASP A 92 -4.47 -21.02 10.88
N SER A 93 -4.86 -21.94 11.76
CA SER A 93 -5.00 -23.37 11.42
C SER A 93 -6.07 -23.66 10.37
N GLU A 94 -7.02 -22.74 10.16
CA GLU A 94 -8.08 -22.85 9.15
C GLU A 94 -7.70 -22.15 7.84
N GLY A 95 -6.50 -21.57 7.76
CA GLY A 95 -6.03 -20.84 6.60
C GLY A 95 -6.53 -19.39 6.53
N ALA A 96 -7.15 -18.87 7.59
CA ALA A 96 -7.67 -17.51 7.61
C ALA A 96 -6.57 -16.51 7.99
N PHE A 97 -6.63 -15.32 7.38
CA PHE A 97 -5.71 -14.23 7.69
C PHE A 97 -6.13 -13.49 8.96
N VAL A 98 -5.25 -13.51 9.97
CA VAL A 98 -5.42 -12.79 11.23
C VAL A 98 -4.46 -11.60 11.24
N MET A 99 -5.02 -10.39 11.18
CA MET A 99 -4.23 -9.16 11.18
C MET A 99 -3.69 -8.83 12.57
N PHE A 100 -2.39 -8.54 12.64
CA PHE A 100 -1.72 -8.13 13.89
C PHE A 100 -1.03 -6.76 13.80
N ARG A 101 -0.72 -6.27 12.60
CA ARG A 101 -0.04 -4.96 12.43
C ARG A 101 -0.45 -4.29 11.12
N ARG A 102 -0.39 -2.95 11.09
CA ARG A 102 -0.67 -2.16 9.88
C ARG A 102 0.24 -0.96 9.73
N ALA A 103 0.50 -0.61 8.47
CA ALA A 103 1.08 0.66 8.05
C ALA A 103 0.08 1.44 7.17
N LYS A 104 0.11 2.77 7.28
CA LYS A 104 -0.67 3.73 6.49
C LYS A 104 0.27 4.44 5.53
N LEU A 105 0.26 4.01 4.27
CA LEU A 105 0.99 4.69 3.21
C LEU A 105 0.25 5.98 2.85
N MET A 106 0.77 7.12 3.30
CA MET A 106 0.05 8.39 3.24
C MET A 106 0.09 8.98 1.83
N LEU A 107 -1.07 9.09 1.18
CA LEU A 107 -1.22 9.74 -0.13
C LEU A 107 -1.25 11.26 0.00
N ASP A 108 -1.66 11.77 1.15
CA ASP A 108 -1.61 13.20 1.49
C ASP A 108 -0.16 13.71 1.65
N ALA A 109 0.82 12.81 1.77
CA ALA A 109 2.24 13.15 1.82
C ALA A 109 2.94 13.02 0.46
N VAL A 110 2.18 12.85 -0.64
CA VAL A 110 2.73 12.87 -2.01
C VAL A 110 3.09 14.31 -2.37
N PRO A 111 4.31 14.60 -2.85
CA PRO A 111 4.66 15.94 -3.30
C PRO A 111 3.72 16.44 -4.40
N GLY A 112 3.25 17.68 -4.32
CA GLY A 112 2.22 18.23 -5.21
C GLY A 112 2.52 18.03 -6.70
N ALA A 113 3.74 18.35 -7.13
CA ALA A 113 4.17 18.16 -8.52
C ALA A 113 4.11 16.68 -8.99
N VAL A 114 4.42 15.73 -8.10
CA VAL A 114 4.29 14.29 -8.38
C VAL A 114 2.82 13.89 -8.45
N ALA A 115 1.98 14.42 -7.56
CA ALA A 115 0.55 14.13 -7.54
C ALA A 115 -0.13 14.61 -8.82
N GLU A 116 0.17 15.83 -9.25
CA GLU A 116 -0.35 16.42 -10.48
C GLU A 116 0.14 15.68 -11.73
N ALA A 117 1.44 15.32 -11.79
CA ALA A 117 1.97 14.53 -12.89
C ALA A 117 1.29 13.16 -12.96
N ALA A 118 1.14 12.46 -11.83
CA ALA A 118 0.44 11.17 -11.80
C ALA A 118 -1.04 11.29 -12.19
N ALA A 119 -1.71 12.39 -11.83
CA ALA A 119 -3.09 12.64 -12.24
C ALA A 119 -3.21 12.85 -13.76
N ARG A 120 -2.24 13.53 -14.38
CA ARG A 120 -2.17 13.73 -15.85
C ARG A 120 -1.77 12.45 -16.60
N ASP A 121 -0.74 11.78 -16.12
CA ASP A 121 -0.05 10.68 -16.83
C ASP A 121 -0.65 9.30 -16.50
N GLY A 122 -1.47 9.24 -15.45
CA GLY A 122 -2.31 8.08 -15.14
C GLY A 122 -1.68 7.03 -14.25
N LEU A 123 -0.49 7.26 -13.67
CA LEU A 123 0.15 6.35 -12.73
C LEU A 123 0.87 7.09 -11.60
N LEU A 124 0.52 6.75 -10.35
CA LEU A 124 1.28 7.08 -9.15
C LEU A 124 2.05 5.85 -8.68
N VAL A 125 3.34 5.98 -8.39
CA VAL A 125 4.18 4.89 -7.88
C VAL A 125 4.73 5.26 -6.50
N GLY A 126 4.47 4.41 -5.51
CA GLY A 126 5.09 4.48 -4.18
C GLY A 126 6.11 3.37 -3.98
N ARG A 127 7.38 3.74 -3.74
CA ARG A 127 8.46 2.81 -3.41
C ARG A 127 8.73 2.82 -1.91
N VAL A 128 8.69 1.66 -1.26
CA VAL A 128 8.73 1.57 0.21
C VAL A 128 9.50 0.34 0.69
N GLY A 129 10.28 0.50 1.76
CA GLY A 129 10.87 -0.60 2.51
C GLY A 129 9.88 -1.11 3.57
N LEU A 130 9.69 -2.43 3.70
CA LEU A 130 8.65 -2.99 4.55
C LEU A 130 9.12 -3.44 5.94
N THR A 131 10.35 -3.12 6.30
CA THR A 131 10.93 -3.37 7.63
C THR A 131 11.26 -2.04 8.31
N ASP A 132 10.86 -1.88 9.57
CA ASP A 132 11.18 -0.71 10.38
C ASP A 132 12.61 -0.77 10.93
N ALA A 133 13.08 0.33 11.54
CA ALA A 133 14.45 0.44 12.05
C ALA A 133 14.82 -0.58 13.14
N ARG A 134 13.84 -1.31 13.70
CA ARG A 134 14.07 -2.38 14.69
C ARG A 134 14.02 -3.77 14.06
N GLY A 135 13.94 -3.88 12.73
CA GLY A 135 13.77 -5.17 12.06
C GLY A 135 12.33 -5.68 12.09
N MET A 136 11.35 -4.87 12.52
CA MET A 136 9.95 -5.30 12.65
C MET A 136 9.11 -4.92 11.42
N PRO A 137 7.98 -5.59 11.16
CA PRO A 137 7.13 -5.25 10.02
C PRO A 137 6.71 -3.78 10.01
N LEU A 138 6.86 -3.03 8.92
CA LEU A 138 6.58 -1.58 8.88
C LEU A 138 5.20 -1.24 9.46
N CYS A 139 5.09 -0.14 10.23
CA CYS A 139 3.82 0.22 10.88
C CYS A 139 3.56 1.73 10.93
N ALA A 140 2.42 2.11 11.51
CA ALA A 140 2.02 3.50 11.76
C ALA A 140 1.88 4.32 10.47
N ARG A 141 2.21 5.62 10.49
CA ARG A 141 2.14 6.50 9.31
C ARG A 141 3.44 6.42 8.53
N VAL A 142 3.34 6.12 7.23
CA VAL A 142 4.48 6.05 6.31
C VAL A 142 4.40 7.24 5.37
N VAL A 143 5.38 8.13 5.49
CA VAL A 143 5.55 9.38 4.74
C VAL A 143 7.00 9.44 4.24
N PRO A 144 7.36 10.32 3.28
CA PRO A 144 8.76 10.56 2.95
C PRO A 144 9.61 10.88 4.19
N PRO A 145 10.87 10.40 4.29
CA PRO A 145 11.60 9.64 3.27
C PRO A 145 11.35 8.12 3.27
N ALA A 146 10.52 7.57 4.17
CA ALA A 146 10.27 6.12 4.27
C ALA A 146 9.52 5.55 3.05
N VAL A 147 8.78 6.40 2.33
CA VAL A 147 8.23 6.13 1.00
C VAL A 147 8.74 7.18 0.01
N VAL A 148 9.14 6.74 -1.17
CA VAL A 148 9.49 7.59 -2.30
C VAL A 148 8.37 7.55 -3.33
N TRP A 149 7.81 8.71 -3.64
CA TRP A 149 6.73 8.85 -4.62
C TRP A 149 7.27 9.33 -5.97
N SER A 150 6.74 8.77 -7.06
CA SER A 150 7.00 9.22 -8.42
C SER A 150 5.78 9.05 -9.31
N ALA A 151 5.64 9.89 -10.33
CA ALA A 151 4.65 9.71 -11.38
C ALA A 151 5.22 8.82 -12.49
N GLY A 152 4.34 8.16 -13.21
CA GLY A 152 4.68 7.45 -14.45
C GLY A 152 3.52 7.51 -15.43
N SER A 153 3.72 6.90 -16.60
CA SER A 153 2.66 6.76 -17.60
C SER A 153 1.88 5.48 -17.36
N GLY A 154 0.59 5.59 -17.06
CA GLY A 154 -0.31 4.44 -17.05
C GLY A 154 -0.49 3.90 -18.47
N SER A 155 -0.65 2.59 -18.65
CA SER A 155 -1.08 2.05 -19.93
C SER A 155 -2.50 2.53 -20.21
N ARG A 156 -2.67 3.59 -20.99
CA ARG A 156 -3.98 3.97 -21.52
C ARG A 156 -4.49 2.81 -22.38
N PRO A 157 -5.75 2.35 -22.24
CA PRO A 157 -6.32 1.45 -23.23
C PRO A 157 -6.19 2.13 -24.59
N ARG A 158 -5.53 1.47 -25.55
CA ARG A 158 -5.53 1.93 -26.95
C ARG A 158 -6.99 2.06 -27.37
N GLN A 159 -7.46 3.28 -27.58
CA GLN A 159 -8.76 3.53 -28.17
C GLN A 159 -8.68 3.05 -29.63
N PRO A 160 -9.53 2.12 -30.09
CA PRO A 160 -9.49 1.69 -31.48
C PRO A 160 -9.71 2.92 -32.37
N SER A 161 -8.82 3.13 -33.34
CA SER A 161 -8.97 4.16 -34.35
C SER A 161 -10.28 3.91 -35.09
N ALA A 162 -11.21 4.87 -35.02
CA ALA A 162 -12.34 4.88 -35.94
C ALA A 162 -11.79 5.08 -37.35
N SER A 163 -11.73 3.98 -38.12
CA SER A 163 -11.57 4.02 -39.56
C SER A 163 -12.82 4.63 -40.17
N ARG A 164 -12.61 5.64 -41.02
CA ARG A 164 -13.62 6.35 -41.80
C ARG A 164 -14.30 5.45 -42.81
#